data_AF-A0AAW9LDZ3-F1
#
_entry.id   AF-A0AAW9LDZ3-F1
#
_cell.length_a   1.000
_cell.length_b   1.000
_cell.length_c   1.000
_cell.angle_alpha   90.00
_cell.angle_beta   90.00
_cell.angle_gamma   90.00
#
_symmetry.space_group_name_H-M   'P 1'
#
loop_
_entity.id
_entity.type
_entity.pdbx_description
1 polymer ?
#
loop_
_entity_poly.entity_id
_entity_poly.type
_entity_poly.pdbx_seq_one_letter_code
_entity_poly.pdbx_strand_id
1 'polypeptide(L)'
;MRNRHLLAVGLVAVLIALAGCSSFLGPSQPNPEDLNASAEYEWDTNATTSISISQSSYTSIVTVENRTELELYQRSDIGTEEPVKVSALRFRYPNGTVVNASAMTVENSREKTTITLPNESGQLAYTAPRHGKRFSTPVFVKGSHEITMPPKARIGVPLLSQAAPSGYSTSVEGDRMTVYWDDVERGPVIVRYYLQRDLYLFGGLFALLFVAGSVGALYYVRQIRELERQREEIGLDVETGDDDLDGRDPPPGMG
;
A
#
# COMPACT_ATOMS: atom_id res chain seq x y z
N MET A 1 17.51 12.11 51.99
CA MET A 1 17.85 11.75 50.59
C MET A 1 17.49 10.30 50.23
N ARG A 2 17.54 9.33 51.16
CA ARG A 2 17.31 7.89 50.89
C ARG A 2 15.91 7.49 50.34
N ASN A 3 14.84 8.21 50.69
CA ASN A 3 13.47 7.87 50.25
C ASN A 3 13.12 8.35 48.83
N ARG A 4 13.80 9.40 48.32
CA ARG A 4 13.54 9.93 46.97
C ARG A 4 14.14 9.02 45.88
N HIS A 5 15.25 8.35 46.20
CA HIS A 5 15.87 7.36 45.32
C HIS A 5 15.06 6.06 45.25
N LEU A 6 14.42 5.64 46.35
CA LEU A 6 13.54 4.46 46.35
C LEU A 6 12.29 4.65 45.48
N LEU A 7 11.69 5.84 45.51
CA LEU A 7 10.57 6.20 44.64
C LEU A 7 10.99 6.25 43.17
N ALA A 8 12.17 6.82 42.87
CA ALA A 8 12.70 6.86 41.51
C ALA A 8 13.00 5.45 40.97
N VAL A 9 13.59 4.57 41.78
CA VAL A 9 13.86 3.18 41.40
C VAL A 9 12.56 2.40 41.22
N GLY A 10 11.57 2.58 42.09
CA GLY A 10 10.25 1.97 41.93
C GLY A 10 9.54 2.42 40.66
N LEU A 11 9.61 3.70 40.33
CA LEU A 11 9.00 4.26 39.11
C LEU A 11 9.72 3.79 37.84
N VAL A 12 11.05 3.64 37.87
CA VAL A 12 11.82 3.04 36.77
C VAL A 12 11.48 1.56 36.61
N ALA A 13 11.32 0.80 37.69
CA ALA A 13 10.93 -0.61 37.62
C ALA A 13 9.50 -0.79 37.06
N VAL A 14 8.58 0.10 37.43
CA VAL A 14 7.21 0.15 36.90
C VAL A 14 7.21 0.54 35.42
N LEU A 15 8.03 1.52 35.02
CA LEU A 15 8.21 1.88 33.60
C LEU A 15 8.84 0.75 32.78
N ILE A 16 9.77 -0.03 33.33
CA ILE A 16 10.34 -1.22 32.68
C ILE A 16 9.30 -2.35 32.56
N ALA A 17 8.38 -2.47 33.53
CA ALA A 17 7.31 -3.47 33.50
C ALA A 17 6.16 -3.08 32.54
N LEU A 18 5.87 -1.78 32.41
CA LEU A 18 4.84 -1.23 31.50
C LEU A 18 5.36 -0.97 30.10
N ALA A 19 6.64 -0.68 29.93
CA ALA A 19 7.34 -0.83 28.66
C ALA A 19 7.38 -2.33 28.39
N GLY A 20 6.32 -2.87 27.79
CA GLY A 20 6.20 -4.25 27.36
C GLY A 20 7.26 -4.60 26.32
N CYS A 21 8.52 -4.67 26.74
CA CYS A 21 9.65 -5.18 25.99
C CYS A 21 9.54 -6.70 25.94
N SER A 22 8.48 -7.20 25.31
CA SER A 22 8.36 -8.61 24.91
C SER A 22 9.48 -9.03 23.95
N SER A 23 10.31 -8.10 23.48
CA SER A 23 11.48 -8.35 22.62
C SER A 23 12.71 -8.90 23.36
N PHE A 24 12.72 -9.00 24.69
CA PHE A 24 13.89 -9.51 25.43
C PHE A 24 13.97 -11.05 25.43
N LEU A 25 12.85 -11.76 25.27
CA LEU A 25 12.75 -13.22 25.34
C LEU A 25 12.89 -13.88 23.96
N GLY A 26 14.01 -13.65 23.26
CA GLY A 26 14.34 -14.37 22.02
C GLY A 26 13.31 -14.25 20.88
N PRO A 27 13.56 -14.87 19.70
CA PRO A 27 12.54 -14.99 18.67
C PRO A 27 11.43 -15.93 19.15
N SER A 28 10.16 -15.55 18.96
CA SER A 28 9.03 -16.41 19.27
C SER A 28 9.00 -17.62 18.32
N GLN A 29 9.00 -18.83 18.89
CA GLN A 29 8.88 -20.06 18.09
C GLN A 29 7.57 -20.07 17.29
N PRO A 30 7.55 -20.65 16.08
CA PRO A 30 6.32 -20.87 15.32
C PRO A 30 5.31 -21.68 16.14
N ASN A 31 4.04 -21.29 16.09
CA ASN A 31 2.98 -22.05 16.73
C ASN A 31 2.63 -23.28 15.87
N PRO A 32 2.79 -24.51 16.38
CA PRO A 32 2.50 -25.73 15.61
C PRO A 32 1.03 -25.86 15.19
N GLU A 33 0.09 -25.25 15.92
CA GLU A 33 -1.33 -25.23 15.55
C GLU A 33 -1.56 -24.38 14.30
N ASP A 34 -0.94 -23.19 14.25
CA ASP A 34 -1.04 -22.30 13.08
C ASP A 34 -0.40 -22.93 11.84
N LEU A 35 0.73 -23.63 12.00
CA LEU A 35 1.40 -24.33 10.90
C LEU A 35 0.52 -25.45 10.33
N ASN A 36 -0.26 -26.14 11.15
CA ASN A 36 -1.15 -27.23 10.72
C ASN A 36 -2.58 -26.79 10.39
N ALA A 37 -2.85 -25.48 10.35
CA ALA A 37 -4.15 -24.94 9.99
C ALA A 37 -4.62 -25.44 8.60
N SER A 38 -5.93 -25.49 8.41
CA SER A 38 -6.54 -25.88 7.14
C SER A 38 -6.54 -24.69 6.17
N ALA A 39 -5.95 -24.87 4.99
CA ALA A 39 -6.08 -23.98 3.85
C ALA A 39 -6.08 -24.79 2.56
N GLU A 40 -6.78 -24.26 1.55
CA GLU A 40 -6.80 -24.81 0.20
C GLU A 40 -5.81 -24.04 -0.68
N TYR A 41 -5.08 -24.77 -1.50
CA TYR A 41 -4.01 -24.23 -2.35
C TYR A 41 -4.22 -24.70 -3.79
N GLU A 42 -4.11 -23.76 -4.73
CA GLU A 42 -4.17 -24.04 -6.16
C GLU A 42 -2.77 -24.39 -6.66
N TRP A 43 -2.40 -25.66 -6.60
CA TRP A 43 -1.02 -26.09 -6.86
C TRP A 43 -0.59 -26.00 -8.34
N ASP A 44 -1.56 -26.01 -9.25
CA ASP A 44 -1.30 -26.04 -10.68
C ASP A 44 -1.11 -24.59 -11.20
N THR A 45 0.05 -24.04 -10.91
CA THR A 45 0.44 -22.65 -11.22
C THR A 45 1.40 -22.61 -12.40
N ASN A 46 1.27 -21.60 -13.27
CA ASN A 46 2.17 -21.41 -14.42
C ASN A 46 3.46 -20.63 -14.06
N ALA A 47 3.63 -20.22 -12.81
CA ALA A 47 4.77 -19.43 -12.34
C ALA A 47 5.62 -20.18 -11.32
N THR A 48 6.90 -19.83 -11.21
CA THR A 48 7.77 -20.33 -10.14
C THR A 48 7.25 -19.93 -8.76
N THR A 49 6.80 -18.68 -8.63
CA THR A 49 6.14 -18.18 -7.42
C THR A 49 4.77 -17.63 -7.78
N SER A 50 3.70 -18.19 -7.21
CA SER A 50 2.34 -17.66 -7.35
C SER A 50 1.81 -17.19 -5.99
N ILE A 51 1.31 -15.96 -5.93
CA ILE A 51 0.80 -15.34 -4.72
C ILE A 51 -0.63 -14.88 -4.96
N SER A 52 -1.56 -15.35 -4.13
CA SER A 52 -2.95 -14.91 -4.12
C SER A 52 -3.23 -14.02 -2.92
N ILE A 53 -3.53 -12.75 -3.18
CA ILE A 53 -3.76 -11.74 -2.16
C ILE A 53 -5.24 -11.72 -1.77
N SER A 54 -5.51 -11.83 -0.47
CA SER A 54 -6.85 -11.70 0.12
C SER A 54 -6.96 -10.38 0.92
N GLN A 55 -8.04 -10.16 1.66
CA GLN A 55 -8.22 -8.90 2.39
C GLN A 55 -7.18 -8.69 3.50
N SER A 56 -6.92 -9.70 4.34
CA SER A 56 -6.04 -9.64 5.52
C SER A 56 -4.89 -10.65 5.50
N SER A 57 -4.86 -11.53 4.50
CA SER A 57 -3.83 -12.54 4.32
C SER A 57 -3.45 -12.67 2.85
N TYR A 58 -2.38 -13.41 2.59
CA TYR A 58 -2.04 -13.89 1.27
C TYR A 58 -1.62 -15.35 1.37
N THR A 59 -1.84 -16.04 0.26
CA THR A 59 -1.41 -17.42 0.04
C THR A 59 -0.27 -17.38 -0.96
N SER A 60 0.82 -18.09 -0.68
CA SER A 60 1.98 -18.18 -1.56
C SER A 60 2.27 -19.64 -1.88
N ILE A 61 2.57 -19.91 -3.14
CA ILE A 61 3.03 -21.19 -3.65
C ILE A 61 4.37 -20.93 -4.32
N VAL A 62 5.40 -21.62 -3.86
CA VAL A 62 6.78 -21.45 -4.31
C VAL A 62 7.28 -22.80 -4.79
N THR A 63 7.60 -22.86 -6.07
CA THR A 63 8.27 -24.01 -6.67
C THR A 63 9.75 -23.94 -6.34
N VAL A 64 10.27 -25.04 -5.81
CA VAL A 64 11.66 -25.17 -5.37
C VAL A 64 12.32 -26.30 -6.15
N GLU A 65 13.54 -26.05 -6.60
CA GLU A 65 14.38 -27.03 -7.30
C GLU A 65 15.79 -26.99 -6.72
N ASN A 66 16.33 -28.16 -6.36
CA ASN A 66 17.69 -28.32 -5.85
C ASN A 66 17.97 -27.48 -4.57
N ARG A 67 17.00 -27.37 -3.65
CA ARG A 67 17.19 -26.68 -2.36
C ARG A 67 16.54 -27.42 -1.21
N THR A 68 17.25 -27.52 -0.10
CA THR A 68 16.75 -28.14 1.14
C THR A 68 16.13 -27.15 2.11
N GLU A 69 16.37 -25.85 1.94
CA GLU A 69 15.92 -24.80 2.86
C GLU A 69 15.36 -23.60 2.10
N LEU A 70 14.32 -22.98 2.66
CA LEU A 70 13.73 -21.74 2.18
C LEU A 70 13.67 -20.72 3.31
N GLU A 71 14.25 -19.54 3.06
CA GLU A 71 14.23 -18.42 4.00
C GLU A 71 13.17 -17.41 3.59
N LEU A 72 12.20 -17.17 4.48
CA LEU A 72 11.10 -16.24 4.28
C LEU A 72 11.27 -15.03 5.20
N TYR A 73 11.29 -13.85 4.62
CA TYR A 73 11.37 -12.59 5.34
C TYR A 73 10.52 -11.53 4.64
N GLN A 74 10.14 -10.52 5.39
CA GLN A 74 9.48 -9.33 4.88
C GLN A 74 10.24 -8.10 5.37
N ARG A 75 10.08 -6.99 4.66
CA ARG A 75 10.68 -5.72 5.07
C ARG A 75 9.62 -4.80 5.65
N SER A 76 9.87 -4.29 6.85
CA SER A 76 9.00 -3.34 7.53
C SER A 76 9.03 -1.98 6.84
N ASP A 77 8.09 -1.10 7.22
CA ASP A 77 8.01 0.27 6.70
C ASP A 77 9.25 1.12 7.05
N ILE A 78 10.00 0.74 8.08
CA ILE A 78 11.25 1.40 8.48
C ILE A 78 12.50 0.71 7.91
N GLY A 79 12.33 -0.27 7.01
CA GLY A 79 13.41 -0.92 6.29
C GLY A 79 14.09 -2.08 7.02
N THR A 80 13.58 -2.51 8.18
CA THR A 80 14.10 -3.67 8.92
C THR A 80 13.55 -4.97 8.37
N GLU A 81 14.33 -6.05 8.46
CA GLU A 81 13.86 -7.39 8.10
C GLU A 81 13.13 -8.02 9.27
N GLU A 82 12.02 -8.69 8.96
CA GLU A 82 11.16 -9.36 9.92
C GLU A 82 10.77 -10.76 9.40
N PRO A 83 10.65 -11.75 10.29
CA PRO A 83 10.21 -13.09 9.92
C PRO A 83 8.78 -13.07 9.40
N VAL A 84 8.53 -13.79 8.30
CA VAL A 84 7.17 -14.01 7.80
C VAL A 84 6.45 -14.97 8.75
N LYS A 85 5.30 -14.55 9.27
CA LYS A 85 4.43 -15.38 10.12
C LYS A 85 3.67 -16.39 9.27
N VAL A 86 4.27 -17.55 9.09
CA VAL A 86 3.73 -18.65 8.28
C VAL A 86 2.64 -19.41 9.02
N SER A 87 1.59 -19.77 8.29
CA SER A 87 0.47 -20.61 8.74
C SER A 87 0.02 -21.54 7.61
N ALA A 88 -0.71 -22.60 7.96
CA ALA A 88 -1.26 -23.60 7.04
C ALA A 88 -0.21 -24.17 6.07
N LEU A 89 0.98 -24.50 6.56
CA LEU A 89 2.12 -24.92 5.75
C LEU A 89 1.88 -26.29 5.11
N ARG A 90 2.09 -26.38 3.79
CA ARG A 90 1.97 -27.62 3.02
C ARG A 90 3.14 -27.75 2.04
N PHE A 91 3.54 -28.97 1.75
CA PHE A 91 4.53 -29.26 0.71
C PHE A 91 3.99 -30.32 -0.25
N ARG A 92 4.05 -30.05 -1.55
CA ARG A 92 3.69 -31.00 -2.62
C ARG A 92 4.97 -31.53 -3.25
N TYR A 93 5.15 -32.83 -3.18
CA TYR A 93 6.24 -33.53 -3.86
C TYR A 93 6.01 -33.54 -5.38
N PRO A 94 7.06 -33.76 -6.19
CA PRO A 94 6.94 -33.87 -7.64
C PRO A 94 6.01 -35.02 -8.10
N ASN A 95 5.82 -36.04 -7.26
CA ASN A 95 4.88 -37.13 -7.51
C ASN A 95 3.41 -36.77 -7.22
N GLY A 96 3.13 -35.53 -6.78
CA GLY A 96 1.79 -35.02 -6.45
C GLY A 96 1.35 -35.23 -5.00
N THR A 97 2.11 -35.96 -4.18
CA THR A 97 1.79 -36.18 -2.76
C THR A 97 1.89 -34.89 -1.98
N VAL A 98 0.88 -34.56 -1.17
CA VAL A 98 0.89 -33.37 -0.31
C VAL A 98 1.07 -33.77 1.16
N VAL A 99 2.02 -33.14 1.84
CA VAL A 99 2.29 -33.34 3.28
C VAL A 99 2.10 -32.04 4.06
N ASN A 100 1.86 -32.17 5.36
CA ASN A 100 1.65 -31.06 6.28
C ASN A 100 2.96 -30.59 6.91
N ALA A 101 2.86 -29.58 7.78
CA ALA A 101 3.97 -29.04 8.56
C ALA A 101 4.79 -30.10 9.31
N SER A 102 4.19 -31.24 9.71
CA SER A 102 4.91 -32.32 10.41
C SER A 102 6.07 -32.94 9.64
N ALA A 103 6.11 -32.80 8.32
CA ALA A 103 7.23 -33.28 7.49
C ALA A 103 8.34 -32.23 7.34
N MET A 104 8.18 -31.03 7.90
CA MET A 104 9.08 -29.89 7.76
C MET A 104 9.53 -29.39 9.13
N THR A 105 10.70 -28.76 9.16
CA THR A 105 11.17 -28.03 10.34
C THR A 105 11.04 -26.54 10.05
N VAL A 106 10.39 -25.80 10.94
CA VAL A 106 10.20 -24.35 10.82
C VAL A 106 10.87 -23.67 12.00
N GLU A 107 11.77 -22.74 11.72
CA GLU A 107 12.50 -21.97 12.72
C GLU A 107 12.30 -20.48 12.49
N ASN A 108 11.90 -19.76 13.54
CA ASN A 108 11.82 -18.30 13.50
C ASN A 108 13.09 -17.71 14.10
N SER A 109 13.71 -16.79 13.38
CA SER A 109 14.74 -15.88 13.89
C SER A 109 14.16 -14.48 14.06
N ARG A 110 15.02 -13.50 14.40
CA ARG A 110 14.61 -12.09 14.50
C ARG A 110 14.32 -11.43 13.16
N GLU A 111 14.90 -11.96 12.08
CA GLU A 111 14.90 -11.31 10.75
C GLU A 111 14.19 -12.16 9.69
N LYS A 112 14.14 -13.49 9.88
CA LYS A 112 13.63 -14.45 8.89
C LYS A 112 13.07 -15.71 9.52
N THR A 113 12.20 -16.37 8.77
CA THR A 113 11.65 -17.71 9.02
C THR A 113 12.34 -18.70 8.11
N THR A 114 13.05 -19.67 8.66
CA THR A 114 13.73 -20.73 7.89
C THR A 114 12.86 -21.98 7.89
N ILE A 115 12.61 -22.53 6.70
CA ILE A 115 11.83 -23.75 6.51
C ILE A 115 12.73 -24.81 5.86
N THR A 116 13.00 -25.89 6.58
CA THR A 116 13.67 -27.06 6.04
C THR A 116 12.65 -27.94 5.30
N LEU A 117 12.88 -28.12 4.01
CA LEU A 117 12.00 -28.83 3.09
C LEU A 117 12.24 -30.34 3.18
N PRO A 118 11.19 -31.17 2.98
CA PRO A 118 11.32 -32.62 3.05
C PRO A 118 11.92 -33.22 1.77
N ASN A 119 12.10 -32.41 0.72
CA ASN A 119 12.71 -32.79 -0.54
C ASN A 119 13.40 -31.57 -1.16
N GLU A 120 14.41 -31.81 -1.99
CA GLU A 120 15.13 -30.76 -2.71
C GLU A 120 14.31 -30.15 -3.86
N SER A 121 13.29 -30.87 -4.33
CA SER A 121 12.41 -30.43 -5.41
C SER A 121 10.94 -30.63 -5.04
N GLY A 122 10.10 -29.65 -5.35
CA GLY A 122 8.65 -29.68 -5.09
C GLY A 122 8.04 -28.29 -5.03
N GLN A 123 6.85 -28.19 -4.44
CA GLN A 123 6.17 -26.91 -4.22
C GLN A 123 5.89 -26.72 -2.73
N LEU A 124 6.25 -25.57 -2.20
CA LEU A 124 5.91 -25.15 -0.84
C LEU A 124 4.73 -24.18 -0.89
N ALA A 125 3.68 -24.45 -0.12
CA ALA A 125 2.54 -23.55 0.00
C ALA A 125 2.35 -23.10 1.45
N TYR A 126 2.10 -21.81 1.63
CA TYR A 126 1.84 -21.22 2.94
C TYR A 126 0.88 -20.04 2.87
N THR A 127 0.31 -19.71 4.03
CA THR A 127 -0.51 -18.53 4.25
C THR A 127 0.18 -17.60 5.25
N ALA A 128 0.14 -16.31 4.99
CA ALA A 128 0.71 -15.31 5.89
C ALA A 128 -0.18 -14.06 5.96
N PRO A 129 -0.16 -13.34 7.10
CA PRO A 129 -0.93 -12.12 7.26
C PRO A 129 -0.37 -10.99 6.38
N ARG A 130 -1.23 -10.05 5.99
CA ARG A 130 -0.83 -8.81 5.32
C ARG A 130 -1.66 -7.62 5.81
N HIS A 131 -1.14 -6.42 5.53
CA HIS A 131 -1.82 -5.18 5.86
C HIS A 131 -1.84 -4.23 4.65
N GLY A 132 -2.82 -3.30 4.64
CA GLY A 132 -2.89 -2.21 3.65
C GLY A 132 -3.32 -2.60 2.23
N LYS A 133 -3.11 -1.70 1.26
CA LYS A 133 -3.39 -1.89 -0.18
C LYS A 133 -2.10 -2.00 -1.03
N ARG A 134 -0.95 -2.11 -0.35
CA ARG A 134 0.37 -2.33 -0.92
C ARG A 134 0.85 -3.70 -0.43
N PHE A 135 1.28 -4.54 -1.35
CA PHE A 135 1.92 -5.80 -1.08
C PHE A 135 3.37 -5.71 -1.57
N SER A 136 4.29 -6.25 -0.79
CA SER A 136 5.72 -6.26 -1.10
C SER A 136 6.30 -7.55 -0.55
N THR A 137 6.94 -8.32 -1.41
CA THR A 137 7.63 -9.54 -1.01
C THR A 137 9.02 -9.55 -1.61
N PRO A 138 10.06 -9.96 -0.86
CA PRO A 138 11.33 -10.32 -1.47
C PRO A 138 11.18 -11.48 -2.45
N VAL A 139 12.16 -11.63 -3.33
CA VAL A 139 12.29 -12.77 -4.24
C VAL A 139 13.01 -13.90 -3.51
N PHE A 140 12.28 -14.93 -3.09
CA PHE A 140 12.85 -16.09 -2.39
C PHE A 140 13.46 -17.11 -3.36
N VAL A 141 12.83 -17.26 -4.53
CA VAL A 141 13.27 -18.13 -5.63
C VAL A 141 13.23 -17.32 -6.91
N LYS A 142 14.30 -17.40 -7.70
CA LYS A 142 14.39 -16.72 -8.99
C LYS A 142 13.50 -17.41 -10.01
N GLY A 143 12.97 -16.65 -10.96
CA GLY A 143 12.12 -17.16 -12.03
C GLY A 143 10.84 -16.34 -12.17
N SER A 144 9.82 -16.95 -12.75
CA SER A 144 8.55 -16.27 -13.01
C SER A 144 7.76 -16.02 -11.73
N HIS A 145 7.10 -14.88 -11.66
CA HIS A 145 6.30 -14.48 -10.52
C HIS A 145 4.90 -14.09 -10.98
N GLU A 146 3.91 -14.53 -10.22
CA GLU A 146 2.52 -14.22 -10.46
C GLU A 146 1.87 -13.71 -9.17
N ILE A 147 1.17 -12.58 -9.26
CA ILE A 147 0.43 -12.00 -8.14
C ILE A 147 -1.02 -11.77 -8.55
N THR A 148 -1.91 -12.55 -7.94
CA THR A 148 -3.35 -12.42 -8.09
C THR A 148 -3.93 -11.51 -7.02
N MET A 149 -4.54 -10.42 -7.46
CA MET A 149 -5.11 -9.37 -6.61
C MET A 149 -6.44 -9.77 -5.96
N PRO A 150 -6.85 -9.10 -4.86
CA PRO A 150 -8.19 -9.27 -4.31
C PRO A 150 -9.29 -8.94 -5.34
N PRO A 151 -10.52 -9.41 -5.10
CA PRO A 151 -11.67 -9.10 -5.97
C PRO A 151 -11.83 -7.60 -6.19
N LYS A 152 -12.08 -7.19 -7.44
CA LYS A 152 -12.32 -5.79 -7.85
C LYS A 152 -11.14 -4.83 -7.59
N ALA A 153 -9.95 -5.36 -7.32
CA ALA A 153 -8.71 -4.59 -7.29
C ALA A 153 -8.05 -4.57 -8.66
N ARG A 154 -7.42 -3.45 -9.01
CA ARG A 154 -6.80 -3.22 -10.32
C ARG A 154 -5.49 -2.42 -10.21
N ILE A 155 -4.64 -2.60 -11.22
CA ILE A 155 -3.48 -1.76 -11.55
C ILE A 155 -3.76 -1.09 -12.90
N GLY A 156 -3.22 0.10 -13.12
CA GLY A 156 -3.24 0.77 -14.43
C GLY A 156 -3.42 2.28 -14.36
N VAL A 157 -3.71 2.84 -13.19
CA VAL A 157 -3.78 4.29 -12.99
C VAL A 157 -2.45 4.74 -12.36
N PRO A 158 -1.60 5.53 -13.06
CA PRO A 158 -0.22 5.84 -12.64
C PRO A 158 -0.05 6.47 -11.25
N LEU A 159 -1.09 7.14 -10.71
CA LEU A 159 -1.06 7.75 -9.37
C LEU A 159 -1.66 6.87 -8.28
N LEU A 160 -2.46 5.87 -8.64
CA LEU A 160 -3.20 5.04 -7.70
C LEU A 160 -2.67 3.61 -7.60
N SER A 161 -1.78 3.23 -8.51
CA SER A 161 -1.25 1.87 -8.61
C SER A 161 0.21 1.86 -9.03
N GLN A 162 0.90 0.79 -8.65
CA GLN A 162 2.30 0.56 -8.96
C GLN A 162 2.54 -0.94 -9.01
N ALA A 163 3.32 -1.41 -9.98
CA ALA A 163 3.87 -2.74 -10.00
C ALA A 163 5.36 -2.65 -10.30
N ALA A 164 6.17 -3.37 -9.52
CA ALA A 164 7.61 -3.44 -9.67
C ALA A 164 8.08 -4.89 -9.46
N PRO A 165 9.10 -5.37 -10.20
CA PRO A 165 9.85 -4.65 -11.24
C PRO A 165 9.01 -4.33 -12.50
N SER A 166 9.56 -3.55 -13.43
CA SER A 166 8.91 -3.29 -14.73
C SER A 166 8.91 -4.55 -15.61
N GLY A 167 8.23 -4.50 -16.76
CA GLY A 167 8.19 -5.64 -17.70
C GLY A 167 7.16 -6.71 -17.33
N TYR A 168 6.18 -6.38 -16.51
CA TYR A 168 5.06 -7.26 -16.20
C TYR A 168 3.98 -7.18 -17.27
N SER A 169 3.21 -8.26 -17.39
CA SER A 169 1.93 -8.28 -18.05
C SER A 169 0.80 -8.35 -17.02
N THR A 170 -0.41 -7.96 -17.42
CA THR A 170 -1.59 -8.08 -16.57
C THR A 170 -2.72 -8.76 -17.33
N SER A 171 -3.39 -9.69 -16.66
CA SER A 171 -4.62 -10.33 -17.15
C SER A 171 -5.75 -10.11 -16.15
N VAL A 172 -6.99 -10.24 -16.62
CA VAL A 172 -8.17 -10.19 -15.77
C VAL A 172 -8.99 -11.44 -16.05
N GLU A 173 -9.18 -12.24 -15.02
CA GLU A 173 -10.01 -13.45 -15.05
C GLU A 173 -11.11 -13.31 -14.01
N GLY A 174 -12.37 -13.36 -14.47
CA GLY A 174 -13.51 -13.04 -13.62
C GLY A 174 -13.43 -11.61 -13.07
N ASP A 175 -13.39 -11.47 -11.74
CA ASP A 175 -13.30 -10.18 -11.06
C ASP A 175 -11.92 -9.89 -10.44
N ARG A 176 -10.95 -10.79 -10.61
CA ARG A 176 -9.59 -10.68 -10.09
C ARG A 176 -8.62 -10.32 -11.22
N MET A 177 -7.61 -9.53 -10.87
CA MET A 177 -6.54 -9.16 -11.80
C MET A 177 -5.26 -9.86 -11.38
N THR A 178 -4.55 -10.40 -12.34
CA THR A 178 -3.28 -11.08 -12.12
C THR A 178 -2.18 -10.28 -12.80
N VAL A 179 -1.07 -10.12 -12.09
CA VAL A 179 0.14 -9.47 -12.59
C VAL A 179 1.21 -10.55 -12.71
N TYR A 180 1.80 -10.66 -13.89
CA TYR A 180 2.74 -11.72 -14.21
C TYR A 180 4.08 -11.13 -14.68
N TRP A 181 5.16 -11.68 -14.16
CA TRP A 181 6.54 -11.40 -14.56
C TRP A 181 7.18 -12.69 -15.08
N ASP A 182 7.75 -12.65 -16.27
CA ASP A 182 8.43 -13.80 -16.88
C ASP A 182 9.67 -14.24 -16.10
N ASP A 183 10.46 -13.28 -15.61
CA ASP A 183 11.65 -13.54 -14.83
C ASP A 183 11.93 -12.40 -13.85
N VAL A 184 12.16 -12.77 -12.58
CA VAL A 184 12.54 -11.84 -11.52
C VAL A 184 13.77 -12.37 -10.81
N GLU A 185 14.89 -11.67 -10.99
CA GLU A 185 16.16 -12.04 -10.37
C GLU A 185 16.41 -11.38 -9.00
N ARG A 186 15.94 -10.13 -8.84
CA ARG A 186 16.33 -9.23 -7.74
C ARG A 186 15.24 -8.25 -7.35
N GLY A 187 15.38 -7.75 -6.14
CA GLY A 187 14.53 -6.70 -5.56
C GLY A 187 13.25 -7.28 -4.95
N PRO A 188 12.46 -6.44 -4.26
CA PRO A 188 11.14 -6.84 -3.86
C PRO A 188 10.19 -6.78 -5.07
N VAL A 189 9.33 -7.79 -5.20
CA VAL A 189 8.14 -7.70 -6.03
C VAL A 189 7.10 -6.89 -5.27
N ILE A 190 6.71 -5.75 -5.83
CA ILE A 190 5.81 -4.79 -5.21
C ILE A 190 4.57 -4.65 -6.07
N VAL A 191 3.41 -4.69 -5.41
CA VAL A 191 2.12 -4.44 -6.03
C VAL A 191 1.29 -3.50 -5.15
N ARG A 192 0.93 -2.35 -5.72
CA ARG A 192 -0.02 -1.39 -5.14
C ARG A 192 -1.21 -1.27 -6.07
N TYR A 193 -2.41 -1.40 -5.50
CA TYR A 193 -3.66 -1.37 -6.24
C TYR A 193 -4.66 -0.38 -5.70
N TYR A 194 -5.64 -0.05 -6.55
CA TYR A 194 -6.86 0.62 -6.17
C TYR A 194 -8.05 -0.34 -6.27
N LEU A 195 -9.08 -0.07 -5.48
CA LEU A 195 -10.36 -0.77 -5.60
C LEU A 195 -11.21 -0.01 -6.62
N GLN A 196 -11.84 -0.71 -7.56
CA GLN A 196 -12.67 -0.07 -8.60
C GLN A 196 -13.79 0.81 -8.01
N ARG A 197 -14.38 0.38 -6.88
CA ARG A 197 -15.40 1.17 -6.18
C ARG A 197 -14.89 2.55 -5.75
N ASP A 198 -13.68 2.61 -5.21
CA ASP A 198 -13.10 3.86 -4.73
C ASP A 198 -12.90 4.83 -5.90
N LEU A 199 -12.54 4.31 -7.08
CA LEU A 199 -12.41 5.12 -8.29
C LEU A 199 -13.73 5.79 -8.70
N TYR A 200 -14.85 5.06 -8.64
CA TYR A 200 -16.17 5.62 -8.96
C TYR A 200 -16.63 6.66 -7.93
N LEU A 201 -16.36 6.44 -6.64
CA LEU A 201 -16.73 7.39 -5.59
C LEU A 201 -15.98 8.71 -5.76
N PHE A 202 -14.66 8.65 -5.95
CA PHE A 202 -13.86 9.86 -6.16
C PHE A 202 -14.16 10.52 -7.51
N GLY A 203 -14.34 9.74 -8.57
CA GLY A 203 -14.74 10.27 -9.87
C GLY A 203 -16.10 10.98 -9.82
N GLY A 204 -17.09 10.40 -9.15
CA GLY A 204 -18.40 11.00 -8.96
C GLY A 204 -18.36 12.29 -8.13
N LEU A 205 -17.61 12.28 -7.03
CA LEU A 205 -17.40 13.48 -6.21
C LEU A 205 -16.72 14.59 -7.00
N PHE A 206 -15.66 14.25 -7.74
CA PHE A 206 -14.92 15.22 -8.56
C PHE A 206 -15.83 15.83 -9.64
N ALA A 207 -16.64 15.02 -10.32
CA ALA A 207 -17.60 15.49 -11.30
C ALA A 207 -18.63 16.46 -10.68
N LEU A 208 -19.15 16.14 -9.49
CA LEU A 208 -20.09 17.02 -8.78
C LEU A 208 -19.45 18.35 -8.41
N LEU A 209 -18.24 18.34 -7.84
CA LEU A 209 -17.50 19.55 -7.48
C LEU A 209 -17.16 20.39 -8.71
N PHE A 210 -16.79 19.75 -9.82
CA PHE A 210 -16.49 20.42 -11.08
C PHE A 210 -17.72 21.15 -11.65
N VAL A 211 -18.89 20.52 -11.61
CA VAL A 211 -20.16 21.14 -12.03
C VAL A 211 -20.49 22.33 -11.14
N ALA A 212 -20.47 22.15 -9.82
CA ALA A 212 -20.76 23.23 -8.87
C ALA A 212 -19.80 24.42 -9.05
N GLY A 213 -18.50 24.15 -9.19
CA GLY A 213 -17.47 25.16 -9.43
C GLY A 213 -17.69 25.91 -10.74
N SER A 214 -18.03 25.19 -11.81
CA SER A 214 -18.28 25.79 -13.13
C SER A 214 -19.54 26.66 -13.14
N VAL A 215 -20.63 26.22 -12.48
CA VAL A 215 -21.86 27.02 -12.32
C VAL A 215 -21.58 28.28 -11.50
N GLY A 216 -20.85 28.17 -10.39
CA GLY A 216 -20.45 29.32 -9.58
C GLY A 216 -19.57 30.30 -10.36
N ALA A 217 -18.57 29.80 -11.08
CA ALA A 217 -17.71 30.64 -11.91
C ALA A 217 -18.49 31.39 -13.00
N LEU A 218 -19.41 30.71 -13.69
CA LEU A 218 -20.29 31.33 -14.68
C LEU A 218 -21.20 32.40 -14.06
N TYR A 219 -21.71 32.17 -12.85
CA TYR A 219 -22.51 33.16 -12.11
C TYR A 219 -21.70 34.42 -11.80
N TYR A 220 -20.49 34.28 -11.25
CA TYR A 220 -19.62 35.43 -10.94
C TYR A 220 -19.16 36.18 -12.19
N VAL A 221 -18.82 35.47 -13.28
CA VAL A 221 -18.45 36.12 -14.55
C VAL A 221 -19.60 36.96 -15.10
N ARG A 222 -20.85 36.50 -14.96
CA ARG A 222 -22.03 37.30 -15.36
C ARG A 222 -22.19 38.53 -14.48
N GLN A 223 -22.04 38.39 -13.17
CA GLN A 223 -22.15 39.51 -12.23
C GLN A 223 -21.08 40.58 -12.49
N ILE A 224 -19.84 40.17 -12.76
CA ILE A 224 -18.75 41.12 -13.09
C ILE A 224 -19.09 41.90 -14.38
N ARG A 225 -19.60 41.24 -15.42
CA ARG A 225 -19.98 41.91 -16.67
C ARG A 225 -21.13 42.90 -16.50
N GLU A 226 -22.10 42.61 -15.64
CA GLU A 226 -23.16 43.56 -15.30
C GLU A 226 -22.61 44.79 -14.57
N LEU A 227 -21.69 44.58 -13.63
CA LEU A 227 -21.01 45.67 -12.92
C LEU A 227 -20.11 46.51 -13.84
N GLU A 228 -19.43 45.89 -14.81
CA GLU A 228 -18.63 46.58 -15.83
C GLU A 228 -19.50 47.45 -16.74
N ARG A 229 -20.64 46.94 -17.22
CA ARG A 229 -21.58 47.72 -18.04
C ARG A 229 -22.15 48.92 -17.28
N GLN A 230 -22.52 48.70 -16.02
CA GLN A 230 -23.06 49.77 -15.18
C GLN A 230 -22.00 50.85 -14.90
N ARG A 231 -20.72 50.45 -14.79
CA ARG A 231 -19.59 51.40 -14.68
C ARG A 231 -19.36 52.14 -15.99
N GLU A 232 -19.51 51.49 -17.14
CA GLU A 232 -19.39 52.13 -18.45
C GLU A 232 -20.48 53.19 -18.65
N GLU A 233 -21.73 52.90 -18.25
CA GLU A 233 -22.85 53.86 -18.30
C GLU A 233 -22.67 55.03 -17.32
N ILE A 234 -22.13 54.81 -16.13
CA ILE A 234 -21.88 55.86 -15.14
C ILE A 234 -20.59 56.65 -15.45
N GLY A 235 -19.62 56.00 -16.10
CA GLY A 235 -18.32 56.58 -16.46
C GLY A 235 -18.32 57.35 -17.78
N LEU A 236 -19.38 57.26 -18.59
CA LEU A 236 -19.51 57.97 -19.85
C LEU A 236 -20.05 59.41 -19.72
N ASP A 237 -20.51 59.79 -18.53
CA ASP A 237 -21.18 61.09 -18.28
C ASP A 237 -20.39 62.01 -17.35
N VAL A 238 -19.07 61.79 -17.22
CA VAL A 238 -18.16 62.87 -16.83
C VAL A 238 -17.63 63.49 -18.11
N GLU A 239 -18.50 64.27 -18.77
CA GLU A 239 -18.04 65.40 -19.56
C GLU A 239 -17.11 66.20 -18.62
N THR A 240 -15.81 66.06 -18.81
CA THR A 240 -14.89 67.11 -18.37
C THR A 240 -15.16 68.23 -19.36
N GLY A 241 -16.22 69.00 -19.10
CA GLY A 241 -16.62 70.12 -19.93
C GLY A 241 -15.41 71.03 -20.08
N ASP A 242 -14.99 71.20 -21.34
CA ASP A 242 -14.17 72.34 -21.74
C ASP A 242 -14.95 73.61 -21.39
N ASP A 243 -14.73 74.15 -20.20
CA ASP A 243 -14.88 75.59 -19.96
C ASP A 243 -13.53 76.24 -20.23
N ASP A 244 -13.36 76.67 -21.49
CA ASP A 244 -12.39 77.70 -21.85
C ASP A 244 -12.72 79.01 -21.12
N LEU A 245 -11.66 79.80 -20.84
CA LEU A 245 -11.59 81.25 -20.59
C LEU A 245 -11.37 81.74 -19.13
N ASP A 246 -10.15 82.24 -18.92
CA ASP A 246 -9.79 83.46 -18.20
C ASP A 246 -10.36 83.71 -16.78
N GLY A 247 -9.52 83.47 -15.77
CA GLY A 247 -9.72 84.06 -14.45
C GLY A 247 -8.88 83.41 -13.35
N ARG A 248 -7.66 83.91 -13.13
CA ARG A 248 -6.97 83.71 -11.85
C ARG A 248 -7.85 84.32 -10.75
N ASP A 249 -8.30 83.49 -9.82
CA ASP A 249 -8.39 83.93 -8.42
C ASP A 249 -8.05 82.74 -7.51
N PRO A 250 -6.96 82.79 -6.73
CA PRO A 250 -6.69 81.78 -5.73
C PRO A 250 -7.63 81.95 -4.51
N PRO A 251 -8.03 80.83 -3.87
CA PRO A 251 -9.03 80.84 -2.82
C PRO A 251 -8.60 81.67 -1.59
N PRO A 252 -9.50 82.52 -1.04
CA PRO A 252 -9.20 83.36 0.11
C PRO A 252 -9.24 82.51 1.40
N GLY A 253 -8.17 82.56 2.21
CA GLY A 253 -8.22 81.95 3.55
C GLY A 253 -6.93 81.51 4.20
N MET A 254 -5.76 82.04 3.83
CA MET A 254 -4.56 81.95 4.66
C MET A 254 -3.98 83.35 4.85
N GLY A 255 -4.30 83.94 6.00
CA GLY A 255 -3.62 85.07 6.62
C GLY A 255 -3.44 84.76 8.09
#